data_AF-A0A0R2L2F4-F1
#
_entry.id   AF-A0A0R2L2F4-F1
#
_cell.length_a   1.000
_cell.length_b   1.000
_cell.length_c   1.000
_cell.angle_alpha   90.00
_cell.angle_beta   90.00
_cell.angle_gamma   90.00
#
_symmetry.space_group_name_H-M   'P 1'
#
loop_
_entity.id
_entity.type
_entity.pdbx_description
1 polymer ?
#
loop_
_entity_poly.entity_id
_entity_poly.type
_entity_poly.pdbx_seq_one_letter_code
_entity_poly.pdbx_strand_id
1 'polypeptide(L)'
;MFERNSLRLNFKGKSFFYQAEQVDTHGSANQCHYAIMFPSLKKVKAFDKASRKGHMTVKNYFGSYHQVFRTDFKFQESNLTNQADETIYSGLLTVQEANRKS
;
A
#
# COMPACT_ATOMS: atom_id res chain seq x y z
N MET A 1 11.14 13.42 -10.47
CA MET A 1 9.77 13.24 -11.03
C MET A 1 9.20 11.99 -10.38
N PHE A 2 8.49 12.12 -9.25
CA PHE A 2 8.02 10.95 -8.49
C PHE A 2 6.82 10.34 -9.19
N GLU A 3 6.95 9.08 -9.60
CA GLU A 3 5.80 8.30 -10.06
C GLU A 3 4.83 8.15 -8.90
N ARG A 4 3.68 8.81 -9.03
CA ARG A 4 2.70 8.98 -7.95
C ARG A 4 2.15 7.67 -7.40
N ASN A 5 2.28 6.55 -8.11
CA ASN A 5 1.81 5.23 -7.68
C ASN A 5 2.97 4.27 -7.53
N SER A 6 3.14 3.74 -6.33
CA SER A 6 4.19 2.80 -5.98
C SER A 6 3.63 1.42 -5.61
N LEU A 7 2.32 1.27 -5.45
CA LEU A 7 1.68 -0.01 -5.17
C LEU A 7 0.65 -0.35 -6.24
N ARG A 8 0.80 -1.53 -6.84
CA ARG A 8 -0.21 -2.14 -7.72
C ARG A 8 -0.78 -3.38 -7.04
N LEU A 9 -2.10 -3.44 -6.95
CA LEU A 9 -2.87 -4.55 -6.41
C LEU A 9 -3.73 -5.16 -7.51
N ASN A 10 -3.52 -6.43 -7.81
CA ASN A 10 -4.31 -7.18 -8.76
C ASN A 10 -5.29 -8.09 -8.01
N PHE A 11 -6.59 -7.87 -8.20
CA PHE A 11 -7.64 -8.65 -7.54
C PHE A 11 -8.82 -8.87 -8.50
N LYS A 12 -9.24 -10.13 -8.66
CA LYS A 12 -10.36 -10.55 -9.53
C LYS A 12 -10.26 -9.98 -10.96
N GLY A 13 -9.07 -10.06 -11.57
CA GLY A 13 -8.84 -9.56 -12.94
C GLY A 13 -8.81 -8.04 -13.08
N LYS A 14 -8.87 -7.27 -11.97
CA LYS A 14 -8.75 -5.81 -11.97
C LYS A 14 -7.43 -5.38 -11.34
N SER A 15 -6.81 -4.35 -11.92
CA SER A 15 -5.61 -3.70 -11.39
C SER A 15 -6.02 -2.40 -10.67
N PHE A 16 -5.57 -2.24 -9.43
CA PHE A 16 -5.74 -1.04 -8.64
C PHE A 16 -4.37 -0.44 -8.34
N PHE A 17 -4.25 0.88 -8.45
CA PHE A 17 -3.00 1.60 -8.23
C PHE A 17 -3.17 2.54 -7.04
N TYR A 18 -2.19 2.53 -6.16
CA TYR A 18 -2.19 3.33 -4.95
C TYR A 18 -0.88 4.12 -4.86
N GLN A 19 -1.01 5.37 -4.43
CA GLN A 19 0.09 6.14 -3.93
C GLN A 19 0.49 5.57 -2.58
N ALA A 20 1.69 4.99 -2.52
CA ALA A 20 2.25 4.47 -1.29
C ALA A 20 3.65 5.06 -1.06
N GLU A 21 3.94 5.48 0.16
CA GLU A 21 5.24 6.00 0.52
C GLU A 21 5.91 5.02 1.47
N GLN A 22 7.14 4.62 1.16
CA GLN A 22 7.89 3.74 2.05
C GLN A 22 8.30 4.54 3.29
N VAL A 23 7.86 4.11 4.46
CA VAL A 23 8.06 4.86 5.72
C VAL A 23 9.14 4.26 6.61
N ASP A 24 9.53 3.00 6.40
CA ASP A 24 10.62 2.38 7.15
C ASP A 24 11.29 1.24 6.37
N THR A 25 12.61 1.13 6.52
CA THR A 25 13.47 0.02 6.07
C THR A 25 14.08 -0.78 7.23
N HIS A 26 13.76 -0.46 8.49
CA HIS A 26 14.39 -1.02 9.68
C HIS A 26 13.62 -2.17 10.36
N GLY A 27 12.64 -2.77 9.68
CA GLY A 27 12.12 -4.08 10.07
C GLY A 27 13.14 -5.19 9.83
N SER A 28 12.90 -6.40 10.37
CA SER A 28 13.63 -7.62 9.99
C SER A 28 13.89 -7.62 8.48
N ALA A 29 15.08 -8.05 8.02
CA ALA A 29 15.69 -7.77 6.69
C ALA A 29 14.82 -7.91 5.41
N ASN A 30 13.59 -8.40 5.53
CA ASN A 30 12.63 -8.68 4.46
C ASN A 30 11.25 -7.99 4.63
N GLN A 31 11.03 -7.17 5.68
CA GLN A 31 9.76 -6.47 5.90
C GLN A 31 9.88 -4.98 5.59
N CYS A 32 8.93 -4.49 4.79
CA CYS A 32 8.85 -3.09 4.38
C CYS A 32 7.49 -2.52 4.80
N HIS A 33 7.49 -1.24 5.19
CA HIS A 33 6.29 -0.52 5.59
C HIS A 33 5.96 0.57 4.58
N TYR A 34 4.70 0.63 4.17
CA TYR A 34 4.19 1.61 3.21
C TYR A 34 2.98 2.35 3.79
N ALA A 35 3.06 3.68 3.82
CA ALA A 35 1.93 4.55 4.13
C ALA A 35 1.09 4.80 2.87
N ILE A 36 -0.24 4.70 2.99
CA ILE A 36 -1.21 4.90 1.91
C ILE A 36 -2.32 5.81 2.42
N MET A 37 -2.66 6.84 1.63
CA MET A 37 -3.77 7.73 1.93
C MET A 37 -5.03 7.30 1.18
N PHE A 38 -6.16 7.32 1.87
CA PHE A 38 -7.46 6.94 1.31
C PHE A 38 -8.46 8.07 1.47
N PRO A 39 -9.21 8.43 0.42
CA PRO A 39 -10.14 9.56 0.46
C PRO A 39 -11.41 9.26 1.26
N SER A 40 -11.65 8.01 1.68
CA SER A 40 -12.80 7.64 2.51
C SER A 40 -12.66 6.25 3.13
N LEU A 41 -13.41 5.98 4.20
CA LEU A 41 -13.46 4.68 4.87
C LEU A 41 -13.83 3.54 3.92
N LYS A 42 -14.73 3.79 2.97
CA LYS A 42 -15.15 2.80 1.96
C LYS A 42 -13.96 2.31 1.13
N LYS A 43 -13.06 3.23 0.74
CA LYS A 43 -11.87 2.90 -0.05
C LYS A 43 -10.84 2.13 0.78
N VAL A 44 -10.65 2.49 2.05
CA VAL A 44 -9.79 1.75 2.99
C VAL A 44 -10.27 0.30 3.14
N LYS A 45 -11.56 0.10 3.43
CA LYS A 45 -12.14 -1.24 3.63
C LYS A 45 -12.07 -2.08 2.35
N ALA A 46 -12.26 -1.46 1.18
CA ALA A 46 -12.10 -2.15 -0.10
C ALA A 46 -10.65 -2.61 -0.31
N PHE A 47 -9.68 -1.76 0.01
CA PHE A 47 -8.26 -2.10 -0.05
C PHE A 47 -7.88 -3.20 0.95
N ASP A 48 -8.28 -3.10 2.22
CA ASP A 48 -8.00 -4.13 3.22
C ASP A 48 -8.54 -5.49 2.77
N LYS A 49 -9.78 -5.55 2.26
CA LYS A 49 -10.35 -6.80 1.74
C LYS A 49 -9.58 -7.35 0.53
N ALA A 50 -9.25 -6.49 -0.43
CA ALA A 50 -8.60 -6.92 -1.68
C ALA A 50 -7.13 -7.32 -1.45
N SER A 51 -6.39 -6.60 -0.60
CA SER A 51 -4.98 -6.87 -0.31
C SER A 51 -4.73 -8.19 0.42
N ARG A 52 -5.72 -8.76 1.12
CA ARG A 52 -5.61 -10.11 1.74
C ARG A 52 -5.57 -11.25 0.72
N LYS A 53 -6.06 -11.02 -0.51
CA LYS A 53 -6.25 -12.06 -1.53
C LYS A 53 -5.67 -11.71 -2.90
N GLY A 54 -5.22 -10.47 -3.07
CA GLY A 54 -4.71 -9.97 -4.33
C GLY A 54 -3.20 -10.12 -4.42
N HIS A 55 -2.71 -10.18 -5.66
CA HIS A 55 -1.28 -10.12 -5.92
C HIS A 55 -0.83 -8.66 -5.84
N MET A 56 0.17 -8.40 -5.01
CA MET A 56 0.71 -7.06 -4.82
C MET A 56 2.10 -6.95 -5.43
N THR A 57 2.34 -5.84 -6.11
CA THR A 57 3.68 -5.45 -6.53
C THR A 57 3.97 -4.02 -6.13
N VAL A 58 5.13 -3.77 -5.55
CA VAL A 58 5.61 -2.42 -5.22
C VAL A 58 6.68 -1.97 -6.20
N LYS A 59 6.65 -0.69 -6.55
CA LYS A 59 7.63 -0.05 -7.40
C LYS A 59 8.82 0.40 -6.57
N ASN A 60 10.01 -0.09 -6.90
CA ASN A 60 11.24 0.37 -6.25
C ASN A 60 11.72 1.71 -6.82
N TYR A 61 12.77 2.28 -6.22
CA TYR A 61 13.41 3.52 -6.67
C TYR A 61 13.85 3.48 -8.15
N PHE A 62 14.24 2.32 -8.66
CA PHE A 62 14.65 2.11 -10.06
C PHE A 62 13.46 1.92 -11.03
N GLY A 63 12.23 2.08 -10.53
CA GLY A 63 11.02 1.96 -11.33
C GLY A 63 10.60 0.54 -11.70
N SER A 64 11.24 -0.47 -11.12
CA SER A 64 10.87 -1.88 -11.31
C SER A 64 9.83 -2.33 -10.27
N TYR A 65 8.84 -3.11 -10.71
CA TYR A 65 7.84 -3.69 -9.83
C TYR A 65 8.31 -5.04 -9.28
N HIS A 66 8.30 -5.19 -7.96
CA HIS A 66 8.65 -6.44 -7.28
C HIS A 66 7.45 -7.00 -6.56
N GLN A 67 7.31 -8.32 -6.56
CA GLN A 67 6.22 -8.99 -5.86
C GLN A 67 6.43 -8.91 -4.36
N VAL A 68 5.37 -8.54 -3.66
CA VAL A 68 5.32 -8.49 -2.20
C VAL A 68 4.05 -9.17 -1.70
N PHE A 69 4.12 -9.66 -0.47
CA PHE A 69 3.00 -10.26 0.24
C PHE A 69 2.61 -9.37 1.41
N ARG A 70 1.32 -9.10 1.56
CA ARG A 70 0.84 -8.40 2.75
C ARG A 70 1.04 -9.29 3.97
N THR A 71 1.66 -8.75 5.01
CA THR A 71 1.74 -9.38 6.34
C THR A 71 0.72 -8.74 7.29
N ASP A 72 0.58 -7.42 7.26
CA ASP A 72 -0.39 -6.68 8.09
C ASP A 72 -0.88 -5.41 7.39
N PHE A 73 -2.03 -4.90 7.82
CA PHE A 73 -2.51 -3.58 7.43
C PHE A 73 -3.33 -2.97 8.57
N LYS A 74 -2.89 -1.81 9.04
CA LYS A 74 -3.60 -0.99 10.03
C LYS A 74 -4.02 0.31 9.38
N PHE A 75 -5.11 0.92 9.84
CA PHE A 75 -5.52 2.24 9.38
C PHE A 75 -6.15 3.04 10.52
N GLN A 76 -6.08 4.36 10.37
CA GLN A 76 -6.68 5.31 11.29
C GLN A 76 -7.32 6.46 10.53
N GLU A 77 -8.29 7.10 11.17
CA GLU A 77 -8.82 8.38 10.72
C GLU A 77 -7.71 9.44 10.84
N SER A 78 -7.58 10.28 9.81
CA SER A 78 -6.65 11.40 9.84
C SER A 78 -7.37 12.68 10.25
N ASN A 79 -6.62 13.67 10.74
CA ASN A 79 -7.17 15.00 11.00
C ASN A 79 -7.35 15.83 9.71
N LEU A 80 -7.31 15.19 8.53
CA LEU A 80 -7.41 15.84 7.24
C LEU A 80 -8.77 15.52 6.59
N THR A 81 -9.37 16.53 5.98
CA THR A 81 -10.53 16.38 5.10
C THR A 81 -10.12 16.59 3.65
N ASN A 82 -10.85 15.96 2.72
CA ASN A 82 -10.67 16.22 1.29
C ASN A 82 -11.46 17.48 0.88
N GLN A 83 -11.39 17.85 -0.41
CA GLN A 83 -12.10 19.02 -0.95
C GLN A 83 -13.64 18.89 -0.89
N ALA A 84 -14.16 17.71 -0.62
CA ALA A 84 -15.58 17.43 -0.43
C ALA A 84 -15.95 17.30 1.07
N ASP A 85 -15.08 17.76 1.98
CA ASP A 85 -15.21 17.67 3.44
C ASP A 85 -15.39 16.24 3.98
N GLU A 86 -14.98 15.22 3.22
CA GLU A 86 -14.96 13.84 3.72
C GLU A 86 -13.64 13.57 4.47
N THR A 87 -13.73 12.87 5.60
CA THR A 87 -12.53 12.50 6.34
C THR A 87 -11.64 11.56 5.55
N ILE A 88 -10.35 11.90 5.50
CA ILE A 88 -9.30 11.09 4.89
C ILE A 88 -8.79 10.09 5.93
N TYR A 89 -8.34 8.93 5.45
CA TYR A 89 -7.79 7.87 6.28
C TYR A 89 -6.35 7.58 5.88
N SER A 90 -5.51 7.31 6.87
CA SER A 90 -4.13 6.88 6.69
C SER A 90 -4.04 5.38 6.98
N GLY A 91 -3.47 4.62 6.04
CA GLY A 91 -3.21 3.20 6.19
C GLY A 91 -1.72 2.89 6.21
N LEU A 92 -1.29 2.05 7.14
CA LEU A 92 0.05 1.47 7.21
C LEU A 92 -0.01 0.03 6.74
N LEU A 93 0.56 -0.23 5.57
CA LEU A 93 0.70 -1.56 4.98
C LEU A 93 2.07 -2.13 5.33
N THR A 94 2.09 -3.30 5.94
CA THR A 94 3.31 -4.09 6.14
C THR A 94 3.34 -5.18 5.08
N VAL A 95 4.46 -5.27 4.38
CA VAL A 95 4.67 -6.29 3.34
C VAL A 95 5.99 -7.01 3.52
N GLN A 96 6.06 -8.22 2.97
CA GLN A 96 7.28 -8.99 2.84
C GLN A 96 7.61 -9.18 1.35
N GLU A 97 8.88 -9.01 0.98
CA GLU A 97 9.34 -9.27 -0.39
C GLU A 97 9.28 -10.77 -0.71
N ALA A 98 8.85 -11.09 -1.93
CA ALA A 98 8.68 -12.49 -2.34
C ALA A 98 10.00 -13.26 -2.53
N ASN A 99 11.13 -12.58 -2.74
CA ASN A 99 12.41 -13.21 -3.11
C ASN A 99 13.64 -12.33 -2.77
N ARG A 100 13.96 -12.12 -1.49
CA ARG A 100 15.39 -11.98 -1.14
C ARG A 100 15.90 -13.39 -0.85
N LYS A 101 16.52 -14.01 -1.86
CA LYS A 101 17.41 -15.15 -1.58
C LYS A 101 18.43 -14.64 -0.57
N SER A 102 18.41 -15.20 0.63
CA SER A 102 19.51 -15.14 1.59
C SER A 102 20.79 -15.68 0.97
#